data_AF-A0A920GHY6-F1
#
_entry.id   AF-A0A920GHY6-F1
#
_cell.length_a   1.000
_cell.length_b   1.000
_cell.length_c   1.000
_cell.angle_alpha   90.00
_cell.angle_beta   90.00
_cell.angle_gamma   90.00
#
_symmetry.space_group_name_H-M   'P 1'
#
loop_
_entity.id
_entity.type
_entity.pdbx_description
1 polymer ?
#
loop_
_entity_poly.entity_id
_entity_poly.type
_entity_poly.pdbx_seq_one_letter_code
_entity_poly.pdbx_strand_id
1 'polypeptide(L)'
;MLAFVIITLGYLWVIVVRMRTPRLVRGGIRNKLEFFPLSEEEEMILVLLQSKLKATTDDILQMIGRDDLSDSQNNKRKADAIESINTLMKKLVGKTIIKIVKDPNDKRQLIYYFKQDLLN
;
A
#
# COMPACT_ATOMS: atom_id res chain seq x y z
N MET A 1 -20.03 -34.63 15.54
CA MET A 1 -20.96 -33.51 15.24
C MET A 1 -20.29 -32.16 15.53
N LEU A 2 -20.02 -31.80 16.79
CA LEU A 2 -19.42 -30.50 17.18
C LEU A 2 -18.08 -30.20 16.47
N ALA A 3 -17.16 -31.17 16.43
CA ALA A 3 -15.86 -30.98 15.75
C ALA A 3 -16.01 -30.67 14.26
N PHE A 4 -16.97 -31.31 13.57
CA PHE A 4 -17.22 -31.08 12.15
C PHE A 4 -17.77 -29.67 11.90
N VAL A 5 -18.66 -29.19 12.77
CA VAL A 5 -19.21 -27.82 12.70
C VAL A 5 -18.12 -26.77 12.95
N ILE A 6 -17.21 -27.01 13.90
CA ILE A 6 -16.10 -26.08 14.18
C ILE A 6 -15.15 -26.00 12.99
N ILE A 7 -14.83 -27.13 12.36
CA ILE A 7 -13.95 -27.17 11.18
C ILE A 7 -14.59 -26.46 9.99
N THR A 8 -15.88 -26.69 9.72
CA THR A 8 -16.58 -26.03 8.60
C THR A 8 -16.72 -24.53 8.81
N LEU A 9 -17.02 -24.07 10.03
CA LEU A 9 -17.05 -22.65 10.37
C LEU A 9 -15.67 -21.99 10.24
N GLY A 10 -14.62 -22.66 10.70
CA GLY A 10 -13.24 -22.20 10.53
C GLY A 10 -12.84 -22.07 9.06
N TYR A 11 -13.20 -23.06 8.24
CA TYR A 11 -12.94 -23.03 6.80
C TYR A 11 -13.68 -21.89 6.09
N LEU A 12 -14.97 -21.71 6.38
CA LEU A 12 -15.77 -20.60 5.84
C LEU A 12 -15.19 -19.24 6.27
N TRP A 13 -14.75 -19.11 7.51
CA TRP A 13 -14.11 -17.89 8.00
C TRP A 13 -12.84 -17.55 7.21
N VAL A 14 -11.96 -18.52 6.97
CA VAL A 14 -10.74 -18.32 6.16
C VAL A 14 -11.08 -17.86 4.75
N ILE A 15 -12.11 -18.45 4.13
CA ILE A 15 -12.57 -18.04 2.79
C ILE A 15 -13.06 -16.59 2.80
N VAL A 16 -13.91 -16.23 3.77
CA VAL A 16 -14.45 -14.87 3.90
C VAL A 16 -13.33 -13.85 4.11
N VAL A 17 -12.35 -14.15 4.95
CA VAL A 17 -11.17 -13.29 5.16
C VAL A 17 -10.39 -13.14 3.85
N ARG A 18 -10.11 -14.25 3.15
CA ARG A 18 -9.33 -14.25 1.90
C ARG A 18 -10.02 -13.52 0.75
N MET A 19 -11.35 -13.51 0.70
CA MET A 19 -12.13 -12.74 -0.27
C MET A 19 -12.17 -11.24 0.03
N ARG A 20 -11.93 -10.85 1.29
CA ARG A 20 -11.90 -9.45 1.74
C ARG A 20 -10.50 -8.83 1.72
N THR A 21 -9.45 -9.61 1.45
CA THR A 21 -8.09 -9.09 1.29
C THR A 21 -7.96 -8.37 -0.05
N PRO A 22 -7.65 -7.05 -0.04
CA PRO A 22 -7.35 -6.32 -1.26
C PRO A 22 -6.12 -6.90 -1.96
N ARG A 23 -6.14 -6.90 -3.29
CA ARG A 23 -5.02 -7.37 -4.11
C ARG A 23 -4.54 -6.27 -5.02
N LEU A 24 -3.22 -6.09 -5.10
CA LEU A 24 -2.62 -5.20 -6.10
C LEU A 24 -2.74 -5.91 -7.45
N VAL A 25 -3.34 -5.23 -8.41
CA VAL A 25 -3.45 -5.68 -9.80
C VAL A 25 -2.92 -4.56 -10.69
N ARG A 26 -2.55 -4.88 -11.94
CA ARG A 26 -2.06 -3.86 -12.85
C ARG A 26 -3.09 -2.73 -13.00
N GLY A 27 -2.65 -1.49 -12.78
CA GLY A 27 -3.48 -0.28 -12.82
C GLY A 27 -4.40 -0.03 -11.62
N GLY A 28 -4.34 -0.84 -10.54
CA GLY A 28 -5.26 -0.61 -9.41
C GLY A 28 -5.23 -1.62 -8.26
N ILE A 29 -6.20 -1.47 -7.36
CA ILE A 29 -6.46 -2.40 -6.26
C ILE A 29 -7.80 -3.07 -6.49
N ARG A 30 -7.84 -4.40 -6.38
CA ARG A 30 -9.10 -5.16 -6.41
C ARG A 30 -9.52 -5.55 -5.00
N ASN A 31 -10.74 -5.21 -4.60
CA ASN A 31 -11.30 -5.59 -3.30
C ASN A 31 -12.78 -6.00 -3.46
N LYS A 32 -13.20 -7.15 -2.91
CA LYS A 32 -14.58 -7.64 -2.97
C LYS A 32 -15.23 -7.57 -4.37
N LEU A 33 -14.46 -7.95 -5.41
CA LEU A 33 -14.85 -7.89 -6.83
C LEU A 33 -14.93 -6.48 -7.45
N GLU A 34 -14.77 -5.41 -6.68
CA GLU A 34 -14.66 -4.03 -7.17
C GLU A 34 -13.21 -3.69 -7.51
N PHE A 35 -13.04 -2.85 -8.53
CA PHE A 35 -11.73 -2.37 -9.00
C PHE A 35 -11.59 -0.88 -8.67
N PHE A 36 -10.51 -0.54 -7.99
CA PHE A 36 -10.16 0.83 -7.60
C PHE A 36 -8.94 1.23 -8.44
N PRO A 37 -9.09 2.14 -9.42
CA PRO A 37 -7.98 2.57 -10.25
C PRO A 37 -6.94 3.32 -9.41
N LEU A 38 -5.67 3.08 -9.72
CA LEU A 38 -4.54 3.85 -9.21
C LEU A 38 -3.96 4.68 -10.36
N SER A 39 -3.46 5.87 -10.04
CA SER A 39 -2.58 6.60 -10.93
C SER A 39 -1.24 5.86 -11.11
N GLU A 40 -0.54 6.17 -12.18
CA GLU A 40 0.76 5.55 -12.50
C GLU A 40 1.77 5.74 -11.36
N GLU A 41 1.78 6.92 -10.73
CA GLU A 41 2.64 7.23 -9.58
C GLU A 41 2.31 6.36 -8.38
N GLU A 42 1.02 6.20 -8.06
CA GLU A 42 0.60 5.39 -6.93
C GLU A 42 0.91 3.90 -7.13
N GLU A 43 0.71 3.39 -8.36
CA GLU A 43 1.08 2.02 -8.73
C GLU A 43 2.58 1.80 -8.59
N MET A 44 3.41 2.70 -9.11
CA MET A 44 4.87 2.61 -8.99
C MET A 44 5.35 2.61 -7.53
N ILE A 45 4.78 3.48 -6.69
CA ILE A 45 5.10 3.53 -5.26
C ILE A 45 4.72 2.21 -4.58
N LEU A 46 3.53 1.66 -4.86
CA LEU A 46 3.07 0.42 -4.27
C LEU A 46 3.91 -0.79 -4.71
N VAL A 47 4.27 -0.87 -5.99
CA VAL A 47 5.15 -1.95 -6.49
C VAL A 47 6.55 -1.87 -5.87
N LEU A 48 7.12 -0.67 -5.76
CA LEU A 48 8.41 -0.46 -5.09
C LEU A 48 8.36 -0.87 -3.61
N LEU A 49 7.33 -0.42 -2.90
CA LEU A 49 7.18 -0.69 -1.47
C LEU A 49 6.80 -2.15 -1.18
N GLN A 50 6.05 -2.81 -2.07
CA GLN A 50 5.74 -4.23 -1.94
C GLN A 50 6.99 -5.11 -2.14
N SER A 51 7.93 -4.69 -2.99
CA SER A 51 9.16 -5.43 -3.25
C SER A 51 10.25 -5.20 -2.20
N LYS A 52 10.50 -3.94 -1.79
CA LYS A 52 11.58 -3.59 -0.84
C LYS A 52 11.13 -3.57 0.62
N LEU A 53 9.83 -3.48 0.91
CA LEU A 53 9.19 -3.31 2.24
C LEU A 53 9.52 -2.02 2.98
N LYS A 54 10.62 -1.38 2.60
CA LYS A 54 11.03 -0.05 3.05
C LYS A 54 11.66 0.69 1.87
N ALA A 55 11.42 1.99 1.79
CA ALA A 55 12.07 2.87 0.83
C ALA A 55 12.35 4.23 1.47
N THR A 56 13.39 4.91 1.00
CA THR A 56 13.68 6.30 1.36
C THR A 56 12.93 7.27 0.45
N THR A 57 12.95 8.57 0.77
CA THR A 57 12.47 9.61 -0.16
C THR A 57 13.16 9.51 -1.52
N ASP A 58 14.47 9.31 -1.54
CA ASP A 58 15.26 9.31 -2.77
C ASP A 58 14.93 8.08 -3.63
N ASP A 59 14.76 6.91 -3.02
CA ASP A 59 14.29 5.70 -3.71
C ASP A 59 12.96 5.93 -4.44
N ILE A 60 12.01 6.63 -3.78
CA ILE A 60 10.68 6.89 -4.35
C ILE A 60 10.79 7.94 -5.46
N LEU A 61 11.50 9.03 -5.22
CA LEU A 61 11.68 10.11 -6.19
C LEU A 61 12.47 9.67 -7.41
N GLN A 62 13.39 8.71 -7.29
CA GLN A 62 14.06 8.12 -8.45
C GLN A 62 13.07 7.39 -9.39
N MET A 63 11.97 6.88 -8.85
CA MET A 63 10.97 6.14 -9.63
C MET A 63 9.88 7.04 -10.23
N ILE A 64 9.41 8.05 -9.47
CA ILE A 64 8.26 8.89 -9.87
C ILE A 64 8.62 10.34 -10.19
N GLY A 65 9.85 10.75 -9.87
CA GLY A 65 10.36 12.10 -10.07
C GLY A 65 10.38 12.43 -11.56
N ARG A 66 10.10 13.68 -11.87
CA ARG A 66 10.21 14.17 -13.23
C ARG A 66 11.22 15.32 -13.28
N ASP A 67 12.05 15.29 -14.31
CA ASP A 67 13.13 16.25 -14.51
C ASP A 67 12.61 17.65 -14.90
N ASP A 68 11.36 17.76 -15.33
CA ASP A 68 10.69 19.02 -15.69
C ASP A 68 10.14 19.78 -14.46
N LEU A 69 10.22 19.19 -13.26
CA LEU A 69 9.66 19.75 -12.03
C LEU A 69 10.73 20.01 -10.98
N SER A 70 10.50 21.05 -10.17
CA SER A 70 11.35 21.33 -9.01
C SER A 70 11.24 20.27 -7.92
N ASP A 71 12.26 20.15 -7.08
CA ASP A 71 12.29 19.22 -5.94
C ASP A 71 11.08 19.39 -5.02
N SER A 72 10.60 20.62 -4.83
CA SER A 72 9.42 20.92 -4.02
C SER A 72 8.15 20.34 -4.64
N GLN A 73 7.99 20.48 -5.97
CA GLN A 73 6.84 19.93 -6.69
C GLN A 73 6.87 18.40 -6.71
N ASN A 74 8.03 17.79 -6.94
CA ASN A 74 8.20 16.34 -6.91
C ASN A 74 7.92 15.77 -5.50
N ASN A 75 8.40 16.44 -4.45
CA ASN A 75 8.10 16.05 -3.07
C ASN A 75 6.63 16.17 -2.72
N LYS A 76 5.93 17.20 -3.22
CA LYS A 76 4.49 17.36 -3.03
C LYS A 76 3.72 16.22 -3.71
N ARG A 77 4.00 15.93 -4.98
CA ARG A 77 3.36 14.83 -5.74
C ARG A 77 3.54 13.48 -5.04
N LYS A 78 4.76 13.19 -4.59
CA LYS A 78 5.06 12.01 -3.75
C LYS A 78 4.16 11.94 -2.51
N ALA A 79 4.06 13.05 -1.77
CA ALA A 79 3.25 13.10 -0.54
C ALA A 79 1.77 12.89 -0.83
N ASP A 80 1.24 13.56 -1.86
CA ASP A 80 -0.15 13.46 -2.31
C ASP A 80 -0.50 12.02 -2.74
N ALA A 81 0.40 11.36 -3.50
CA ALA A 81 0.22 9.97 -3.91
C ALA A 81 0.19 9.01 -2.72
N ILE A 82 1.10 9.17 -1.74
CA ILE A 82 1.13 8.35 -0.52
C ILE A 82 -0.12 8.56 0.33
N GLU A 83 -0.59 9.80 0.44
CA GLU A 83 -1.82 10.12 1.17
C GLU A 83 -3.05 9.51 0.49
N SER A 84 -3.13 9.59 -0.84
CA SER A 84 -4.20 8.99 -1.63
C SER A 84 -4.24 7.46 -1.48
N ILE A 85 -3.09 6.78 -1.59
CA ILE A 85 -2.97 5.34 -1.33
C ILE A 85 -3.47 4.99 0.08
N ASN A 86 -3.00 5.71 1.09
CA ASN A 86 -3.38 5.46 2.48
C ASN A 86 -4.86 5.72 2.74
N THR A 87 -5.43 6.74 2.10
CA THR A 87 -6.86 7.06 2.17
C THR A 87 -7.70 5.96 1.53
N LEU A 88 -7.29 5.48 0.35
CA LEU A 88 -7.92 4.35 -0.32
C LEU A 88 -7.88 3.11 0.58
N MET A 89 -6.70 2.74 1.09
CA MET A 89 -6.56 1.56 1.97
C MET A 89 -7.34 1.70 3.26
N LYS A 90 -7.43 2.91 3.84
CA LYS A 90 -8.27 3.16 5.01
C LYS A 90 -9.75 2.94 4.69
N LYS A 91 -10.23 3.29 3.50
CA LYS A 91 -11.60 2.96 3.05
C LYS A 91 -11.79 1.46 2.81
N LEU A 92 -10.80 0.76 2.24
CA LEU A 92 -10.92 -0.65 1.87
C LEU A 92 -10.79 -1.62 3.06
N VAL A 93 -9.85 -1.37 3.98
CA VAL A 93 -9.49 -2.28 5.08
C VAL A 93 -9.44 -1.59 6.45
N GLY A 94 -9.80 -0.31 6.54
CA GLY A 94 -9.81 0.44 7.81
C GLY A 94 -8.42 0.83 8.33
N LYS A 95 -7.35 0.58 7.57
CA LYS A 95 -5.96 0.78 7.99
C LYS A 95 -5.14 1.42 6.88
N THR A 96 -4.15 2.21 7.27
CA THR A 96 -3.12 2.70 6.35
C THR A 96 -2.13 1.58 6.04
N ILE A 97 -1.54 1.61 4.84
CA ILE A 97 -0.56 0.60 4.41
C ILE A 97 0.87 1.13 4.39
N ILE A 98 1.06 2.43 4.16
CA ILE A 98 2.36 3.09 4.16
C ILE A 98 2.52 3.84 5.49
N LYS A 99 3.52 3.47 6.28
CA LYS A 99 3.88 4.18 7.50
C LYS A 99 5.14 5.01 7.26
N ILE A 100 5.08 6.29 7.61
CA ILE A 100 6.20 7.22 7.46
C ILE A 100 6.89 7.36 8.83
N VAL A 101 8.21 7.18 8.87
CA VAL A 101 9.02 7.32 10.09
C VAL A 101 10.30 8.09 9.74
N LYS A 102 10.78 8.95 10.64
CA LYS A 102 12.10 9.59 10.48
C LYS A 102 13.21 8.55 10.65
N ASP A 103 14.26 8.61 9.85
CA ASP A 103 15.40 7.71 10.01
C ASP A 103 16.07 7.96 11.39
N PRO A 104 16.34 6.90 12.18
CA PRO A 104 17.03 7.03 13.46
C PRO A 104 18.48 7.52 13.32
N ASN A 105 19.14 7.24 12.19
CA ASN A 105 20.52 7.66 11.89
C ASN A 105 20.57 9.06 11.28
N ASP A 106 19.62 9.39 10.38
CA ASP A 106 19.50 10.74 9.80
C ASP A 106 18.08 11.31 9.92
N LYS A 107 17.86 12.18 10.91
CA LYS A 107 16.56 12.80 11.17
C LYS A 107 16.02 13.66 10.01
N ARG A 108 16.84 13.98 9.00
CA ARG A 108 16.44 14.71 7.79
C ARG A 108 15.76 13.80 6.76
N GLN A 109 16.03 12.49 6.83
CA GLN A 109 15.46 11.51 5.91
C GLN A 109 14.19 10.87 6.48
N LEU A 110 13.27 10.54 5.57
CA LEU A 110 12.05 9.81 5.85
C LEU A 110 12.15 8.41 5.26
N ILE A 111 11.76 7.42 6.06
CA ILE A 111 11.63 6.03 5.66
C ILE A 111 10.14 5.70 5.58
N TYR A 112 9.78 5.09 4.45
CA TYR A 112 8.44 4.65 4.13
C TYR A 112 8.37 3.14 4.28
N TYR A 113 7.62 2.65 5.26
CA TYR A 113 7.45 1.23 5.53
C TYR A 113 6.14 0.71 4.95
N PHE A 114 6.20 -0.42 4.26
CA PHE A 114 5.05 -1.12 3.71
C PHE A 114 4.53 -2.17 4.68
N LYS A 115 3.22 -2.18 4.89
CA LYS A 115 2.56 -3.21 5.69
C LYS A 115 2.02 -4.33 4.80
N GLN A 116 2.80 -5.40 4.65
CA GLN A 116 2.48 -6.54 3.76
C GLN A 116 1.14 -7.21 4.08
N ASP A 117 0.74 -7.30 5.35
CA ASP A 117 -0.45 -8.04 5.78
C ASP A 117 -1.79 -7.50 5.21
N LEU A 118 -1.76 -6.36 4.51
CA LEU A 118 -2.94 -5.66 4.02
C LEU A 118 -3.16 -5.76 2.50
N LEU A 119 -2.16 -6.23 1.74
CA LEU A 119 -2.21 -6.35 0.29
C LEU A 119 -1.49 -7.64 -0.13
N ASN A 120 -2.23 -8.57 -0.74
CA ASN A 120 -1.73 -9.92 -1.09
C ASN A 120 -2.10 -10.33 -2.51
#